data_AF-A0A0G1T0B6-F1
#
_entry.id   AF-A0A0G1T0B6-F1
#
_cell.length_a   1.000
_cell.length_b   1.000
_cell.length_c   1.000
_cell.angle_alpha   90.00
_cell.angle_beta   90.00
_cell.angle_gamma   90.00
#
_symmetry.space_group_name_H-M   'P 1'
#
loop_
_entity.id
_entity.type
_entity.pdbx_description
1 polymer ?
#
loop_
_entity_poly.entity_id
_entity_poly.type
_entity_poly.pdbx_seq_one_letter_code
_entity_poly.pdbx_strand_id
1 'polypeptide(L)'
;MDIKSELILNQFRAAPYAYEVLRNEFRTRADVFSLMGEWFADKDVYSLGRDLCLPVAACTAVNWLRGEKMIGDESGAFRVGDFFRTMLPFHTTGPTGLPAPYDQGWRVFDAAGNVYHHAVIAFMKIFGIHAYSVRNFPSVQWAFRQFPDALIVFAVSLSNSFVSAEYPGHTFEDGGRHVVDIMAVEGGRFTIAESYQEIQEGQRPYLINKDIGAVDGYLVYKDGRPSQGIIFSLDNLIIPQEYQKDIYIPETVSGALGAMGKV
;
A
#
# COMPACT_ATOMS: atom_id res chain seq x y z
N MET A 1 11.41 -21.72 -12.98
CA MET A 1 11.31 -20.76 -11.86
C MET A 1 10.02 -19.99 -12.06
N ASP A 2 9.18 -19.84 -11.04
CA ASP A 2 7.94 -19.08 -11.20
C ASP A 2 8.27 -17.58 -11.19
N ILE A 3 8.15 -16.95 -12.36
CA ILE A 3 8.38 -15.52 -12.59
C ILE A 3 7.58 -14.68 -11.58
N LYS A 4 6.43 -15.17 -11.13
CA LYS A 4 5.52 -14.47 -10.22
C LYS A 4 6.15 -14.16 -8.85
N SER A 5 6.98 -15.03 -8.30
CA SER A 5 7.60 -14.79 -6.98
C SER A 5 8.68 -13.70 -7.02
N GLU A 6 9.29 -13.44 -8.18
CA GLU A 6 10.32 -12.40 -8.32
C GLU A 6 9.74 -10.98 -8.31
N LEU A 7 8.44 -10.86 -8.58
CA LEU A 7 7.70 -9.59 -8.59
C LEU A 7 7.31 -9.13 -7.17
N ILE A 8 7.37 -10.03 -6.19
CA ILE A 8 6.95 -9.76 -4.82
C ILE A 8 8.03 -9.01 -4.05
N LEU A 9 7.61 -8.00 -3.29
CA LEU A 9 8.49 -7.18 -2.46
C LEU A 9 8.40 -7.54 -0.99
N ASN A 10 9.46 -7.17 -0.28
CA ASN A 10 9.62 -7.47 1.13
C ASN A 10 9.82 -6.20 1.92
N GLN A 11 8.99 -5.96 2.94
CA GLN A 11 9.06 -4.70 3.69
C GLN A 11 10.32 -4.60 4.56
N PHE A 12 10.83 -5.72 5.10
CA PHE A 12 12.03 -5.73 5.92
C PHE A 12 13.28 -5.37 5.11
N ARG A 13 13.36 -5.84 3.86
CA ARG A 13 14.41 -5.45 2.90
C ARG A 13 14.23 -4.04 2.35
N ALA A 14 12.98 -3.59 2.20
CA ALA A 14 12.69 -2.22 1.77
C ALA A 14 12.99 -1.17 2.85
N ALA A 15 12.86 -1.54 4.13
CA ALA A 15 12.91 -0.61 5.25
C ALA A 15 14.22 0.20 5.38
N PRO A 16 15.43 -0.37 5.19
CA PRO A 16 16.67 0.40 5.27
C PRO A 16 16.70 1.60 4.31
N TYR A 17 16.31 1.39 3.04
CA TYR A 17 16.31 2.45 2.05
C TYR A 17 15.17 3.46 2.29
N ALA A 18 13.97 2.99 2.66
CA ALA A 18 12.87 3.89 3.03
C ALA A 18 13.23 4.77 4.24
N TYR A 19 13.89 4.19 5.24
CA TYR A 19 14.40 4.91 6.41
C TYR A 19 15.41 5.99 6.02
N GLU A 20 16.35 5.66 5.12
CA GLU A 20 17.33 6.62 4.61
C GLU A 20 16.65 7.80 3.90
N VAL A 21 15.70 7.53 3.02
CA VAL A 21 14.94 8.57 2.30
C VAL A 21 14.20 9.46 3.29
N LEU A 22 13.40 8.88 4.18
CA LEU A 22 12.64 9.62 5.19
C LEU A 22 13.56 10.51 6.03
N ARG A 23 14.67 9.95 6.54
CA ARG A 23 15.65 10.69 7.33
C ARG A 23 16.23 11.88 6.56
N ASN A 24 16.50 11.73 5.27
CA ASN A 24 17.03 12.81 4.44
C ASN A 24 15.97 13.90 4.16
N GLU A 25 14.74 13.52 3.88
CA GLU A 25 13.62 14.45 3.72
C GLU A 25 13.40 15.26 5.02
N PHE A 26 13.41 14.61 6.18
CA PHE A 26 13.27 15.28 7.49
C PHE A 26 14.38 16.29 7.78
N ARG A 27 15.62 16.01 7.36
CA ARG A 27 16.75 16.94 7.56
C ARG A 27 16.66 18.18 6.68
N THR A 28 16.05 18.06 5.52
CA THR A 28 16.06 19.10 4.49
C THR A 28 14.78 19.92 4.44
N ARG A 29 13.70 19.44 5.07
CA ARG A 29 12.36 20.03 5.01
C ARG A 29 11.76 20.26 6.39
N ALA A 30 11.83 21.52 6.83
CA ALA A 30 11.32 21.94 8.13
C ALA A 30 9.80 21.74 8.29
N ASP A 31 9.04 21.88 7.19
CA ASP A 31 7.60 21.59 7.12
C ASP A 31 7.33 20.11 7.45
N VAL A 32 8.05 19.19 6.81
CA VAL A 32 7.91 17.74 7.04
C VAL A 32 8.37 17.36 8.46
N PHE A 33 9.48 17.93 8.95
CA PHE A 33 9.99 17.70 10.30
C PHE A 33 9.05 18.19 11.40
N SER A 34 8.44 19.36 11.25
CA SER A 34 7.57 19.95 12.28
C SER A 34 6.32 19.15 12.62
N LEU A 35 5.94 18.20 11.75
CA LEU A 35 4.71 17.41 11.86
C LEU A 35 4.94 15.97 12.30
N MET A 36 6.09 15.42 11.91
CA MET A 36 6.36 13.98 11.92
C MET A 36 7.74 13.65 12.46
N GLY A 37 8.54 14.69 12.78
CA GLY A 37 9.85 14.54 13.39
C GLY A 37 9.76 13.77 14.70
N GLU A 38 8.69 13.96 15.47
CA GLU A 38 8.44 13.20 16.71
C GLU A 38 8.14 11.72 16.42
N TRP A 39 7.24 11.41 15.46
CA TRP A 39 6.95 10.03 15.08
C TRP A 39 8.20 9.30 14.57
N PHE A 40 9.01 9.96 13.74
CA PHE A 40 10.20 9.35 13.14
C PHE A 40 11.41 9.31 14.08
N ALA A 41 11.51 10.23 15.05
CA ALA A 41 12.65 10.31 15.98
C ALA A 41 12.85 9.01 16.78
N ASP A 42 11.75 8.33 17.11
CA ASP A 42 11.77 7.09 17.87
C ASP A 42 11.74 5.83 16.98
N LYS A 43 11.87 5.97 15.65
CA LYS A 43 11.85 4.85 14.71
C LYS A 43 13.25 4.34 14.41
N ASP A 44 13.33 3.02 14.30
CA ASP A 44 14.41 2.28 13.67
C ASP A 44 13.92 1.57 12.40
N VAL A 45 14.83 0.87 11.72
CA VAL A 45 14.50 0.16 10.48
C VAL A 45 13.44 -0.93 10.70
N TYR A 46 13.45 -1.61 11.83
CA TYR A 46 12.52 -2.71 12.11
C TYR A 46 11.10 -2.22 12.38
N SER A 47 10.97 -1.19 13.21
CA SER A 47 9.70 -0.52 13.50
C SER A 47 9.14 0.18 12.27
N LEU A 48 9.97 0.82 11.45
CA LEU A 48 9.54 1.38 10.17
C LEU A 48 9.02 0.28 9.24
N GLY A 49 9.70 -0.86 9.15
CA GLY A 49 9.28 -1.98 8.30
C GLY A 49 7.80 -2.32 8.50
N ARG A 50 7.30 -2.29 9.74
CA ARG A 50 5.88 -2.55 10.07
C ARG A 50 4.92 -1.54 9.45
N ASP A 51 5.34 -0.29 9.33
CA ASP A 51 4.53 0.82 8.84
C ASP A 51 4.56 0.96 7.30
N LEU A 52 5.37 0.13 6.62
CA LEU A 52 5.54 0.15 5.16
C LEU A 52 4.57 -0.75 4.39
N CYS A 53 3.64 -1.44 5.06
CA CYS A 53 2.78 -2.44 4.42
C CYS A 53 2.03 -1.92 3.19
N LEU A 54 1.44 -0.73 3.27
CA LEU A 54 0.69 -0.16 2.15
C LEU A 54 1.60 0.33 1.00
N PRO A 55 2.68 1.10 1.21
CA PRO A 55 3.65 1.41 0.16
C PRO A 55 4.24 0.17 -0.52
N VAL A 56 4.58 -0.86 0.24
CA VAL A 56 5.15 -2.12 -0.29
C VAL A 56 4.12 -2.88 -1.10
N ALA A 57 2.87 -2.96 -0.64
CA ALA A 57 1.76 -3.53 -1.41
C ALA A 57 1.55 -2.79 -2.73
N ALA A 58 1.47 -1.45 -2.70
CA ALA A 58 1.34 -0.64 -3.92
C ALA A 58 2.48 -0.90 -4.92
N CYS A 59 3.73 -0.94 -4.43
CA CYS A 59 4.89 -1.22 -5.27
C CYS A 59 4.89 -2.66 -5.83
N THR A 60 4.40 -3.62 -5.04
CA THR A 60 4.23 -5.02 -5.47
C THR A 60 3.16 -5.13 -6.55
N ALA A 61 2.04 -4.42 -6.40
CA ALA A 61 0.99 -4.34 -7.40
C ALA A 61 1.49 -3.75 -8.73
N VAL A 62 2.39 -2.76 -8.72
CA VAL A 62 3.05 -2.25 -9.94
C VAL A 62 3.76 -3.38 -10.67
N ASN A 63 4.65 -4.10 -9.98
CA ASN A 63 5.41 -5.19 -10.59
C ASN A 63 4.49 -6.29 -11.13
N TRP A 64 3.46 -6.66 -10.36
CA TRP A 64 2.51 -7.71 -10.73
C TRP A 64 1.72 -7.35 -11.99
N LEU A 65 1.12 -6.16 -12.02
CA LEU A 65 0.29 -5.71 -13.15
C LEU A 65 1.11 -5.50 -14.42
N ARG A 66 2.36 -5.03 -14.28
CA ARG A 66 3.27 -4.84 -15.41
C ARG A 66 3.96 -6.13 -15.85
N GLY A 67 3.96 -7.16 -15.01
CA GLY A 67 4.63 -8.43 -15.27
C GLY A 67 6.16 -8.33 -15.26
N GLU A 68 6.72 -7.28 -14.68
CA GLU A 68 8.16 -7.01 -14.67
C GLU A 68 8.60 -6.38 -13.34
N LYS A 69 9.86 -6.60 -12.94
CA LYS A 69 10.40 -6.06 -11.69
C LYS A 69 10.94 -4.63 -11.87
N MET A 70 10.02 -3.67 -12.02
CA MET A 70 10.36 -2.24 -12.13
C MET A 70 10.86 -1.67 -10.79
N ILE A 71 10.16 -2.07 -9.72
CA ILE A 71 10.44 -1.66 -8.34
C ILE A 71 11.10 -2.83 -7.62
N GLY A 72 12.18 -2.58 -6.89
CA GLY A 72 12.74 -3.57 -5.98
C GLY A 72 12.70 -3.13 -4.52
N ASP A 73 12.90 -4.11 -3.66
CA ASP A 73 13.17 -3.94 -2.24
C ASP A 73 14.58 -3.37 -2.03
N GLU A 74 15.58 -3.98 -2.68
CA GLU A 74 17.00 -3.56 -2.64
C GLU A 74 17.57 -3.26 -4.04
N SER A 75 16.83 -3.63 -5.08
CA SER A 75 17.21 -3.53 -6.51
C SER A 75 16.11 -2.78 -7.30
N GLY A 76 16.14 -2.83 -8.64
CA GLY A 76 15.17 -2.13 -9.48
C GLY A 76 15.58 -0.70 -9.83
N ALA A 77 14.94 -0.15 -10.88
CA ALA A 77 15.14 1.24 -11.28
C ALA A 77 14.50 2.21 -10.27
N PHE A 78 13.40 1.75 -9.66
CA PHE A 78 12.75 2.36 -8.51
C PHE A 78 12.86 1.43 -7.31
N ARG A 79 12.77 2.01 -6.12
CA ARG A 79 12.72 1.31 -4.85
C ARG A 79 11.52 1.78 -4.03
N VAL A 80 11.08 0.97 -3.07
CA VAL A 80 9.95 1.31 -2.19
C VAL A 80 10.14 2.68 -1.52
N GLY A 81 11.35 3.03 -1.08
CA GLY A 81 11.64 4.36 -0.51
C GLY A 81 11.40 5.53 -1.46
N ASP A 82 11.43 5.31 -2.78
CA ASP A 82 11.17 6.36 -3.78
C ASP A 82 9.69 6.77 -3.79
N PHE A 83 8.79 5.96 -3.22
CA PHE A 83 7.43 6.40 -2.89
C PHE A 83 7.48 7.67 -2.04
N PHE A 84 8.24 7.68 -0.94
CA PHE A 84 8.31 8.84 -0.05
C PHE A 84 8.99 10.02 -0.73
N ARG A 85 10.10 9.79 -1.44
CA ARG A 85 10.80 10.84 -2.20
C ARG A 85 9.86 11.54 -3.19
N THR A 86 8.95 10.78 -3.80
CA THR A 86 8.02 11.30 -4.80
C THR A 86 6.80 11.97 -4.19
N MET A 87 6.26 11.41 -3.11
CA MET A 87 4.99 11.86 -2.55
C MET A 87 5.14 12.96 -1.50
N LEU A 88 6.21 12.95 -0.71
CA LEU A 88 6.45 13.95 0.34
C LEU A 88 6.50 15.40 -0.16
N PRO A 89 7.04 15.73 -1.36
CA PRO A 89 6.96 17.08 -1.93
C PRO A 89 5.55 17.69 -1.94
N PHE A 90 4.51 16.85 -2.01
CA PHE A 90 3.11 17.28 -2.03
C PHE A 90 2.44 17.24 -0.66
N HIS A 91 3.13 16.75 0.38
CA HIS A 91 2.59 16.70 1.73
C HIS A 91 2.35 18.13 2.23
N THR A 92 1.11 18.41 2.62
CA THR A 92 0.72 19.71 3.18
C THR A 92 -0.16 19.51 4.41
N THR A 93 0.00 20.40 5.40
CA THR A 93 -0.85 20.44 6.59
C THR A 93 -1.36 21.84 6.83
N GLY A 94 -2.65 21.96 7.10
CA GLY A 94 -3.34 23.23 7.28
C GLY A 94 -4.31 23.53 6.14
N PRO A 95 -5.02 24.66 6.21
CA PRO A 95 -6.01 25.08 5.22
C PRO A 95 -5.41 25.12 3.80
N THR A 96 -5.74 24.14 2.97
CA THR A 96 -5.28 24.05 1.57
C THR A 96 -6.25 24.70 0.60
N GLY A 97 -7.46 25.05 1.05
CA GLY A 97 -8.56 25.46 0.19
C GLY A 97 -9.16 24.31 -0.64
N LEU A 98 -8.78 23.06 -0.35
CA LEU A 98 -9.34 21.86 -0.97
C LEU A 98 -10.73 21.52 -0.39
N PRO A 99 -11.52 20.65 -1.04
CA PRO A 99 -12.78 20.18 -0.47
C PRO A 99 -12.58 19.42 0.85
N ALA A 100 -13.53 19.53 1.79
CA ALA A 100 -13.52 18.72 3.00
C ALA A 100 -13.51 17.21 2.66
N PRO A 101 -12.77 16.36 3.41
CA PRO A 101 -11.95 16.67 4.58
C PRO A 101 -10.48 17.03 4.26
N TYR A 102 -10.14 17.26 2.97
CA TYR A 102 -8.76 17.56 2.52
C TYR A 102 -8.37 19.03 2.69
N ASP A 103 -9.33 19.86 3.10
CA ASP A 103 -9.12 21.25 3.47
C ASP A 103 -8.08 21.39 4.59
N GLN A 104 -7.91 20.39 5.47
CA GLN A 104 -6.91 20.38 6.54
C GLN A 104 -5.49 19.93 6.11
N GLY A 105 -5.27 19.74 4.81
CA GLY A 105 -4.01 19.27 4.26
C GLY A 105 -4.17 18.09 3.31
N TRP A 106 -3.35 18.04 2.26
CA TRP A 106 -3.16 16.83 1.47
C TRP A 106 -1.97 16.05 2.04
N ARG A 107 -2.26 15.12 2.94
CA ARG A 107 -1.25 14.45 3.78
C ARG A 107 -0.88 13.07 3.24
N VAL A 108 0.41 12.81 3.06
CA VAL A 108 0.88 11.47 2.63
C VAL A 108 0.65 10.41 3.72
N PHE A 109 0.83 10.78 4.99
CA PHE A 109 0.61 9.90 6.15
C PHE A 109 0.07 10.69 7.35
N ASP A 110 -0.50 9.99 8.32
CA ASP A 110 -0.97 10.55 9.59
C ASP A 110 0.14 10.62 10.65
N ALA A 111 -0.18 11.19 11.82
CA ALA A 111 0.77 11.33 12.93
C ALA A 111 1.26 10.00 13.52
N ALA A 112 0.56 8.89 13.25
CA ALA A 112 0.98 7.55 13.64
C ALA A 112 1.81 6.86 12.53
N GLY A 113 2.04 7.52 11.40
CA GLY A 113 2.79 6.99 10.26
C GLY A 113 1.95 6.22 9.24
N ASN A 114 0.63 6.16 9.41
CA ASN A 114 -0.22 5.44 8.47
C ASN A 114 -0.31 6.19 7.14
N VAL A 115 0.07 5.54 6.05
CA VAL A 115 -0.01 6.12 4.70
C VAL A 115 -1.46 6.19 4.23
N TYR A 116 -1.87 7.35 3.69
CA TYR A 116 -3.21 7.54 3.17
C TYR A 116 -3.36 6.99 1.74
N HIS A 117 -4.53 6.41 1.45
CA HIS A 117 -4.85 5.84 0.13
C HIS A 117 -4.64 6.82 -1.03
N HIS A 118 -4.90 8.12 -0.81
CA HIS A 118 -4.81 9.11 -1.88
C HIS A 118 -3.36 9.33 -2.35
N ALA A 119 -2.37 9.17 -1.47
CA ALA A 119 -0.97 9.27 -1.83
C ALA A 119 -0.53 8.06 -2.65
N VAL A 120 -1.01 6.87 -2.28
CA VAL A 120 -0.80 5.63 -3.07
C VAL A 120 -1.43 5.75 -4.45
N ILE A 121 -2.69 6.16 -4.54
CA ILE A 121 -3.40 6.30 -5.82
C ILE A 121 -2.72 7.35 -6.71
N ALA A 122 -2.23 8.44 -6.12
CA ALA A 122 -1.44 9.42 -6.85
C ALA A 122 -0.13 8.81 -7.39
N PHE A 123 0.61 8.07 -6.55
CA PHE A 123 1.84 7.39 -6.94
C PHE A 123 1.64 6.40 -8.10
N MET A 124 0.55 5.62 -8.09
CA MET A 124 0.24 4.65 -9.16
C MET A 124 0.13 5.30 -10.54
N LYS A 125 -0.23 6.59 -10.63
CA LYS A 125 -0.32 7.32 -11.90
C LYS A 125 1.00 7.40 -12.66
N ILE A 126 2.13 7.42 -11.94
CA ILE A 126 3.48 7.46 -12.54
C ILE A 126 3.68 6.23 -13.43
N PHE A 127 3.13 5.10 -13.01
CA PHE A 127 3.23 3.82 -13.70
C PHE A 127 2.02 3.56 -14.58
N GLY A 128 1.20 4.57 -14.92
CA GLY A 128 0.01 4.40 -15.75
C GLY A 128 -1.00 3.37 -15.23
N ILE A 129 -1.06 3.14 -13.92
CA ILE A 129 -1.98 2.20 -13.29
C ILE A 129 -3.17 2.98 -12.71
N HIS A 130 -4.37 2.49 -13.00
CA HIS A 130 -5.59 2.97 -12.37
C HIS A 130 -5.71 2.38 -10.97
N ALA A 131 -6.04 3.23 -10.00
CA ALA A 131 -6.16 2.83 -8.60
C ALA A 131 -7.43 3.42 -7.99
N TYR A 132 -8.21 2.56 -7.34
CA TYR A 132 -9.55 2.90 -6.86
C TYR A 132 -9.68 2.55 -5.38
N SER A 133 -9.89 3.56 -4.54
CA SER A 133 -10.19 3.27 -3.14
C SER A 133 -11.63 2.81 -2.98
N VAL A 134 -11.78 1.69 -2.30
CA VAL A 134 -13.07 1.06 -2.04
C VAL A 134 -13.32 0.90 -0.54
N ARG A 135 -14.60 0.86 -0.17
CA ARG A 135 -15.05 0.64 1.21
C ARG A 135 -16.37 -0.15 1.24
N ASN A 136 -16.74 -0.68 2.41
CA ASN A 136 -18.02 -1.36 2.66
C ASN A 136 -18.31 -2.57 1.76
N PHE A 137 -17.31 -3.13 1.08
CA PHE A 137 -17.48 -4.34 0.29
C PHE A 137 -17.73 -5.56 1.21
N PRO A 138 -18.55 -6.53 0.77
CA PRO A 138 -19.02 -7.61 1.63
C PRO A 138 -18.00 -8.74 1.85
N SER A 139 -17.02 -8.90 0.96
CA SER A 139 -15.97 -9.92 1.06
C SER A 139 -14.78 -9.57 0.17
N VAL A 140 -13.61 -10.19 0.37
CA VAL A 140 -12.46 -9.99 -0.52
C VAL A 140 -12.79 -10.44 -1.93
N GLN A 141 -13.56 -11.54 -2.04
CA GLN A 141 -13.97 -12.11 -3.32
C GLN A 141 -14.87 -11.16 -4.15
N TRP A 142 -15.47 -10.14 -3.51
CA TRP A 142 -16.30 -9.17 -4.20
C TRP A 142 -15.59 -8.54 -5.40
N ALA A 143 -14.35 -8.06 -5.24
CA ALA A 143 -13.63 -7.36 -6.31
C ALA A 143 -13.45 -8.25 -7.55
N PHE A 144 -13.06 -9.51 -7.35
CA PHE A 144 -12.84 -10.47 -8.44
C PHE A 144 -14.13 -10.95 -9.10
N ARG A 145 -15.27 -10.94 -8.39
CA ARG A 145 -16.58 -11.19 -9.00
C ARG A 145 -17.10 -9.98 -9.77
N GLN A 146 -16.79 -8.78 -9.30
CA GLN A 146 -17.20 -7.54 -9.93
C GLN A 146 -16.44 -7.29 -11.24
N PHE A 147 -15.17 -7.71 -11.30
CA PHE A 147 -14.28 -7.50 -12.45
C PHE A 147 -13.65 -8.84 -12.90
N PRO A 148 -14.45 -9.81 -13.38
CA PRO A 148 -13.98 -11.17 -13.65
C PRO A 148 -12.98 -11.26 -14.82
N ASP A 149 -13.04 -10.30 -15.75
CA ASP A 149 -12.22 -10.29 -16.96
C ASP A 149 -11.02 -9.33 -16.88
N ALA A 150 -10.94 -8.52 -15.81
CA ALA A 150 -9.87 -7.55 -15.63
C ALA A 150 -8.73 -8.16 -14.79
N LEU A 151 -7.49 -7.89 -15.18
CA LEU A 151 -6.36 -8.17 -14.29
C LEU A 151 -6.36 -7.10 -13.19
N ILE A 152 -6.63 -7.53 -11.96
CA ILE A 152 -6.63 -6.66 -10.79
C ILE A 152 -5.69 -7.18 -9.71
N VAL A 153 -5.13 -6.24 -8.93
CA VAL A 153 -4.55 -6.50 -7.63
C VAL A 153 -5.39 -5.78 -6.60
N PHE A 154 -5.81 -6.48 -5.55
CA PHE A 154 -6.62 -5.89 -4.50
C PHE A 154 -5.83 -5.79 -3.20
N ALA A 155 -5.29 -4.59 -2.93
CA ALA A 155 -4.70 -4.26 -1.63
C ALA A 155 -5.82 -4.12 -0.60
N VAL A 156 -5.87 -5.02 0.36
CA VAL A 156 -6.94 -5.08 1.36
C VAL A 156 -6.39 -4.99 2.77
N SER A 157 -7.05 -4.20 3.60
CA SER A 157 -6.70 -4.07 5.01
C SER A 157 -7.35 -5.19 5.81
N LEU A 158 -6.54 -6.14 6.28
CA LEU A 158 -6.95 -7.23 7.16
C LEU A 158 -6.62 -6.92 8.62
N SER A 159 -7.29 -7.58 9.55
CA SER A 159 -6.91 -7.58 10.97
C SER A 159 -5.47 -8.09 11.13
N ASN A 160 -4.69 -7.49 12.04
CA ASN A 160 -3.35 -7.95 12.41
C ASN A 160 -3.30 -9.44 12.82
N SER A 161 -4.43 -10.01 13.26
CA SER A 161 -4.54 -11.45 13.53
C SER A 161 -4.30 -12.33 12.30
N PHE A 162 -4.41 -11.79 11.09
CA PHE A 162 -3.99 -12.48 9.87
C PHE A 162 -2.48 -12.72 9.88
N VAL A 163 -1.69 -11.66 10.07
CA VAL A 163 -0.22 -11.73 10.09
C VAL A 163 0.25 -12.59 11.27
N SER A 164 -0.36 -12.44 12.46
CA SER A 164 -0.05 -13.32 13.61
C SER A 164 -0.27 -14.80 13.32
N ALA A 165 -1.27 -15.15 12.50
CA ALA A 165 -1.55 -16.53 12.15
C ALA A 165 -0.56 -17.08 11.12
N GLU A 166 -0.06 -16.24 10.21
CA GLU A 166 0.94 -16.62 9.21
C GLU A 166 2.37 -16.63 9.77
N TYR A 167 2.67 -15.79 10.76
CA TYR A 167 3.99 -15.63 11.37
C TYR A 167 3.91 -15.79 12.91
N PRO A 168 3.79 -17.04 13.40
CA PRO A 168 3.70 -17.30 14.84
C PRO A 168 5.00 -16.86 15.55
N GLY A 169 4.84 -16.14 16.67
CA GLY A 169 5.96 -15.57 17.43
C GLY A 169 6.05 -14.04 17.39
N HIS A 170 5.28 -13.40 16.51
CA HIS A 170 5.19 -11.95 16.44
C HIS A 170 3.89 -11.45 17.09
N THR A 171 4.04 -10.60 18.10
CA THR A 171 2.90 -9.89 18.70
C THR A 171 2.64 -8.61 17.92
N PHE A 172 1.39 -8.44 17.49
CA PHE A 172 0.89 -7.24 16.84
C PHE A 172 -0.13 -6.57 17.75
N GLU A 173 -0.32 -5.27 17.57
CA GLU A 173 -1.33 -4.52 18.32
C GLU A 173 -2.72 -5.12 18.09
N ASP A 174 -3.42 -5.39 19.18
CA ASP A 174 -4.79 -5.90 19.17
C ASP A 174 -5.74 -4.88 18.52
N GLY A 175 -6.46 -5.30 17.48
CA GLY A 175 -7.34 -4.40 16.72
C GLY A 175 -6.63 -3.54 15.68
N GLY A 176 -5.30 -3.66 15.55
CA GLY A 176 -4.54 -3.05 14.47
C GLY A 176 -4.80 -3.73 13.12
N ARG A 177 -4.23 -3.14 12.06
CA ARG A 177 -4.50 -3.53 10.67
C ARG A 177 -3.22 -3.70 9.88
N HIS A 178 -3.27 -4.60 8.91
CA HIS A 178 -2.20 -4.85 7.96
C HIS A 178 -2.75 -4.88 6.54
N VAL A 179 -1.98 -4.37 5.58
CA VAL A 179 -2.37 -4.38 4.16
C VAL A 179 -1.66 -5.53 3.45
N VAL A 180 -2.44 -6.34 2.74
CA VAL A 180 -1.95 -7.42 1.88
C VAL A 180 -2.48 -7.24 0.47
N ASP A 181 -1.76 -7.75 -0.52
CA ASP A 181 -2.25 -7.80 -1.89
C ASP A 181 -2.86 -9.15 -2.20
N ILE A 182 -4.10 -9.13 -2.67
CA ILE A 182 -4.75 -10.30 -3.25
C ILE A 182 -4.53 -10.24 -4.76
N MET A 183 -3.82 -11.22 -5.29
CA MET A 183 -3.32 -11.23 -6.67
C MET A 183 -4.17 -12.06 -7.62
N ALA A 184 -4.80 -13.11 -7.12
CA ALA A 184 -5.61 -14.03 -7.90
C ALA A 184 -6.60 -14.81 -7.02
N VAL A 185 -7.62 -15.36 -7.67
CA VAL A 185 -8.61 -16.29 -7.07
C VAL A 185 -8.68 -17.54 -7.93
N GLU A 186 -8.20 -18.66 -7.40
CA GLU A 186 -8.13 -19.93 -8.14
C GLU A 186 -8.57 -21.08 -7.24
N GLY A 187 -9.46 -21.94 -7.73
CA GLY A 187 -9.87 -23.16 -7.01
C GLY A 187 -10.42 -22.93 -5.60
N GLY A 188 -11.10 -21.80 -5.35
CA GLY A 188 -11.64 -21.46 -4.02
C GLY A 188 -10.60 -20.89 -3.04
N ARG A 189 -9.41 -20.52 -3.54
CA ARG A 189 -8.31 -19.96 -2.76
C ARG A 189 -7.88 -18.61 -3.30
N PHE A 190 -7.40 -17.75 -2.41
CA PHE A 190 -6.67 -16.54 -2.74
C PHE A 190 -5.19 -16.82 -2.86
N THR A 191 -4.56 -16.21 -3.88
CA THR A 191 -3.11 -16.02 -3.94
C THR A 191 -2.79 -14.63 -3.40
N ILE A 192 -1.98 -14.59 -2.33
CA ILE A 192 -1.75 -13.39 -1.52
C ILE A 192 -0.26 -13.08 -1.50
N ALA A 193 0.09 -11.83 -1.78
CA ALA A 193 1.40 -11.29 -1.46
C ALA A 193 1.32 -10.54 -0.13
N GLU A 194 2.05 -11.08 0.85
CA GLU A 194 2.14 -10.53 2.20
C GLU A 194 3.49 -9.84 2.36
N SER A 195 3.46 -8.54 2.61
CA SER A 195 4.66 -7.69 2.68
C SER A 195 5.48 -7.89 3.96
N TYR A 196 4.87 -8.40 5.03
CA TYR A 196 5.49 -8.64 6.34
C TYR A 196 6.52 -9.78 6.34
N GLN A 197 6.67 -10.59 5.29
CA GLN A 197 7.53 -11.77 5.32
C GLN A 197 8.92 -11.51 5.96
N GLU A 198 9.22 -12.10 7.12
CA GLU A 198 10.57 -12.01 7.69
C GLU A 198 11.45 -13.06 6.99
N ILE A 199 12.17 -12.62 5.95
CA ILE A 199 13.01 -13.48 5.14
C ILE A 199 14.48 -13.27 5.46
N GLN A 200 15.23 -14.36 5.58
CA GLN A 200 16.67 -14.31 5.78
C GLN A 200 17.36 -13.81 4.51
N GLU A 201 18.62 -13.36 4.66
CA GLU A 201 19.45 -13.00 3.51
C GLU A 201 19.54 -14.17 2.51
N GLY A 202 19.37 -13.88 1.22
CA GLY A 202 19.37 -14.89 0.15
C GLY A 202 18.06 -15.67 -0.01
N GLN A 203 17.10 -15.59 0.92
CA GLN A 203 15.77 -16.16 0.73
C GLN A 203 14.92 -15.30 -0.22
N ARG A 204 13.86 -15.87 -0.79
CA ARG A 204 12.96 -15.14 -1.69
C ARG A 204 11.59 -14.99 -1.03
N PRO A 205 10.89 -13.87 -1.26
CA PRO A 205 9.48 -13.77 -0.92
C PRO A 205 8.68 -14.88 -1.62
N TYR A 206 7.62 -15.31 -0.98
CA TYR A 206 6.70 -16.32 -1.49
C TYR A 206 5.26 -15.81 -1.46
N LEU A 207 4.40 -16.47 -2.23
CA LEU A 207 2.97 -16.22 -2.25
C LEU A 207 2.27 -17.15 -1.26
N ILE A 208 1.35 -16.61 -0.48
CA ILE A 208 0.48 -17.37 0.41
C ILE A 208 -0.74 -17.82 -0.40
N ASN A 209 -1.09 -19.10 -0.30
CA ASN A 209 -2.31 -19.63 -0.90
C ASN A 209 -3.28 -20.03 0.20
N LYS A 210 -4.42 -19.34 0.34
CA LYS A 210 -5.33 -19.52 1.47
C LYS A 210 -6.79 -19.57 1.05
N ASP A 211 -7.59 -20.38 1.75
CA ASP A 211 -9.02 -20.53 1.46
C ASP A 211 -9.78 -19.21 1.60
N ILE A 212 -10.70 -18.94 0.67
CA ILE A 212 -11.44 -17.66 0.62
C ILE A 212 -12.15 -17.35 1.93
N GLY A 213 -12.90 -18.33 2.46
CA GLY A 213 -13.64 -18.16 3.72
C GLY A 213 -12.76 -17.91 4.93
N ALA A 214 -11.51 -18.40 4.92
CA ALA A 214 -10.56 -18.13 5.99
C ALA A 214 -10.08 -16.67 5.93
N VAL A 215 -9.81 -16.13 4.74
CA VAL A 215 -9.37 -14.74 4.57
C VAL A 215 -10.48 -13.75 4.89
N ASP A 216 -11.73 -14.03 4.46
CA ASP A 216 -12.88 -13.18 4.77
C ASP A 216 -13.13 -13.08 6.29
N GLY A 217 -12.77 -14.10 7.07
CA GLY A 217 -12.80 -14.04 8.53
C GLY A 217 -11.89 -12.97 9.14
N TYR A 218 -10.84 -12.54 8.43
CA TYR A 218 -9.93 -11.47 8.86
C TYR A 218 -10.33 -10.08 8.36
N LEU A 219 -11.37 -9.96 7.53
CA LEU A 219 -11.97 -8.67 7.15
C LEU A 219 -12.82 -8.06 8.27
N VAL A 220 -13.37 -8.89 9.15
CA VAL A 220 -14.25 -8.43 10.22
C VAL A 220 -13.41 -7.72 11.28
N TYR A 221 -13.43 -6.40 11.28
CA TYR A 221 -12.75 -5.63 12.31
C TYR A 221 -13.51 -5.75 13.63
N LYS A 222 -12.78 -6.03 14.71
CA LYS A 222 -13.32 -6.10 16.08
C LYS A 222 -14.04 -4.81 16.52
N ASP A 223 -13.80 -3.69 15.85
CA ASP A 223 -14.28 -2.36 16.18
C ASP A 223 -15.47 -1.87 15.33
N GLY A 224 -16.02 -2.73 14.45
CA GLY A 224 -17.17 -2.39 13.61
C GLY A 224 -16.87 -1.36 12.51
N ARG A 225 -15.60 -1.02 12.28
CA ARG A 225 -15.21 -0.13 11.18
C ARG A 225 -15.46 -0.80 9.82
N PRO A 226 -15.66 -0.01 8.75
CA PRO A 226 -15.92 -0.56 7.43
C PRO A 226 -14.69 -1.23 6.81
N SER A 227 -14.94 -2.24 5.97
CA SER A 227 -13.95 -2.80 5.03
C SER A 227 -13.38 -1.71 4.15
N GLN A 228 -12.06 -1.75 3.94
CA GLN A 228 -11.33 -0.78 3.13
C GLN A 228 -10.23 -1.47 2.34
N GLY A 229 -10.00 -0.98 1.13
CA GLY A 229 -8.92 -1.43 0.26
C GLY A 229 -8.72 -0.51 -0.94
N ILE A 230 -7.78 -0.90 -1.80
CA ILE A 230 -7.49 -0.24 -3.05
C ILE A 230 -7.42 -1.31 -4.14
N ILE A 231 -8.22 -1.15 -5.19
CA ILE A 231 -8.14 -1.99 -6.39
C ILE A 231 -7.19 -1.30 -7.36
N PHE A 232 -6.17 -2.02 -7.82
CA PHE A 232 -5.23 -1.60 -8.85
C PHE A 232 -5.51 -2.36 -10.14
N SER A 233 -5.50 -1.67 -11.28
CA SER A 233 -5.64 -2.30 -12.60
C SER A 233 -5.01 -1.44 -13.70
N LEU A 234 -4.61 -2.10 -14.79
CA LEU A 234 -4.29 -1.40 -16.04
C LEU A 234 -5.55 -1.02 -16.83
N ASP A 235 -6.68 -1.67 -16.54
CA ASP A 235 -7.97 -1.37 -17.13
C ASP A 235 -8.65 -0.23 -16.38
N ASN A 236 -9.45 0.57 -17.11
CA ASN A 236 -10.30 1.56 -16.49
C ASN A 236 -11.59 0.91 -15.97
N LEU A 237 -11.66 0.70 -14.66
CA LEU A 237 -12.78 0.06 -13.98
C LEU A 237 -13.86 1.07 -13.59
N ILE A 238 -15.12 0.63 -13.67
CA ILE A 238 -16.27 1.37 -13.14
C ILE A 238 -16.62 0.76 -11.77
N ILE A 239 -16.25 1.45 -10.70
CA ILE A 239 -16.56 1.02 -9.33
C ILE A 239 -18.01 1.42 -9.00
N PRO A 240 -18.85 0.50 -8.47
CA PRO A 240 -20.17 0.86 -7.99
C PRO A 240 -20.10 1.93 -6.89
N GLN A 241 -20.96 2.94 -6.98
CA GLN A 241 -20.90 4.15 -6.15
C GLN A 241 -20.98 3.84 -4.64
N GLU A 242 -21.77 2.84 -4.26
CA GLU A 242 -21.95 2.42 -2.87
C GLU A 242 -20.67 1.86 -2.22
N TYR A 243 -19.73 1.38 -3.04
CA TYR A 243 -18.44 0.86 -2.59
C TYR A 243 -17.29 1.84 -2.82
N GLN A 244 -17.53 2.95 -3.50
CA GLN A 244 -16.51 3.95 -3.76
C GLN A 244 -16.18 4.74 -2.49
N LYS A 245 -14.89 4.92 -2.22
CA LYS A 245 -14.39 5.90 -1.26
C LYS A 245 -13.83 7.07 -2.06
N ASP A 246 -14.55 8.19 -2.03
CA ASP A 246 -14.14 9.39 -2.76
C ASP A 246 -12.76 9.84 -2.28
N ILE A 247 -11.87 10.01 -3.25
CA ILE A 247 -10.51 10.46 -3.03
C ILE A 247 -10.23 11.64 -3.95
N TYR A 248 -9.77 12.71 -3.33
CA TYR A 248 -9.34 13.90 -4.03
C TYR A 248 -7.82 13.89 -4.23
N ILE A 249 -7.38 14.08 -5.48
CA ILE A 249 -5.98 14.30 -5.83
C ILE A 249 -5.91 15.68 -6.51
N PRO A 250 -5.22 16.67 -5.91
CA PRO A 250 -5.10 17.99 -6.50
C PRO A 250 -4.50 17.94 -7.90
N GLU A 251 -4.93 18.84 -8.79
CA GLU A 251 -4.39 18.94 -10.15
C GLU A 251 -2.89 19.24 -10.16
N THR A 252 -2.39 20.01 -9.20
CA THR A 252 -0.96 20.29 -9.02
C THR A 252 -0.15 19.01 -8.79
N VAL A 253 -0.67 18.09 -7.98
CA VAL A 253 -0.09 16.76 -7.76
C VAL A 253 -0.21 15.93 -9.03
N SER A 254 -1.42 15.84 -9.59
CA SER A 254 -1.67 14.99 -10.76
C SER A 254 -0.85 15.43 -11.99
N GLY A 255 -0.70 16.73 -12.21
CA GLY A 255 0.08 17.29 -13.32
C GLY A 255 1.58 17.07 -13.14
N ALA A 256 2.11 17.27 -11.94
CA ALA A 256 3.52 17.02 -11.64
C ALA A 256 3.88 15.53 -11.83
N LEU A 257 3.04 14.61 -11.33
CA LEU A 257 3.26 13.17 -11.48
C LEU A 257 3.08 12.70 -12.93
N GLY A 258 2.14 13.28 -13.68
CA GLY A 258 1.98 13.00 -15.11
C GLY A 258 3.20 13.39 -15.95
N ALA A 259 3.95 14.42 -15.52
CA ALA A 259 5.22 14.78 -16.16
C ALA A 259 6.35 13.79 -15.84
N MET A 260 6.28 13.10 -14.70
CA MET A 260 7.23 12.06 -14.29
C MET A 260 6.96 10.70 -14.96
N GLY A 261 5.69 10.36 -15.21
CA GLY A 261 5.23 9.05 -15.70
C GLY A 261 5.51 8.72 -17.18
N LYS A 262 6.66 9.13 -17.72
CA LYS A 262 7.14 8.72 -19.05
C LYS A 262 8.31 7.72 -18.95
N VAL A 263 8.28 6.84 -17.95
CA VAL A 263 9.26 5.76 -17.77
C VAL A 263 8.68 4.45 -18.28
#